data_AF-A0A3C1M3U8-F1
#
_entry.id   AF-A0A3C1M3U8-F1
#
_cell.length_a   1.000
_cell.length_b   1.000
_cell.length_c   1.000
_cell.angle_alpha   90.00
_cell.angle_beta   90.00
_cell.angle_gamma   90.00
#
_symmetry.space_group_name_H-M   'P 1'
#
loop_
_entity.id
_entity.type
_entity.pdbx_description
1 polymer ?
#
loop_
_entity_poly.entity_id
_entity_poly.type
_entity_poly.pdbx_seq_one_letter_code
_entity_poly.pdbx_strand_id
1 'polypeptide(L)'
;MRSPMEPKEQEWLQSLHSDDATVREQATQALWQQWFDQKGVWGLTALARAQAAWDRGDRLGAELLLDKLIAEAPDFAEAWNRRAVLHYQSERYQLSLRDCERVVTLNPIHFGAWHGMGLCQMLLGHWPEAIAAF
;
A
#
# COMPACT_ATOMS: atom_id res chain seq x y z
N MET A 1 6.46 13.62 -10.34
CA MET A 1 7.56 13.87 -9.39
C MET A 1 6.91 14.04 -8.03
N ARG A 2 7.19 13.18 -7.04
CA ARG A 2 6.62 13.34 -5.68
C ARG A 2 7.09 14.70 -5.15
N SER A 3 6.22 15.42 -4.44
CA SER A 3 6.63 16.58 -3.65
C SER A 3 7.75 16.16 -2.68
N PRO A 4 8.69 17.06 -2.34
CA PRO A 4 9.71 16.75 -1.34
C PRO A 4 9.07 16.22 -0.06
N MET A 5 9.71 15.23 0.56
CA MET A 5 9.25 14.60 1.80
C MET A 5 9.06 15.66 2.88
N GLU A 6 7.84 15.74 3.41
CA GLU A 6 7.46 16.73 4.42
C GLU A 6 8.28 16.54 5.70
N PRO A 7 8.65 17.61 6.43
CA PRO A 7 9.45 17.52 7.65
C PRO A 7 8.88 16.51 8.67
N LYS A 8 7.56 16.49 8.82
CA LYS A 8 6.87 15.60 9.75
C LYS A 8 6.98 14.12 9.37
N GLU A 9 7.02 13.82 8.08
CA GLU A 9 7.22 12.45 7.59
C GLU A 9 8.64 11.95 7.94
N GLN A 10 9.64 12.83 7.88
CA GLN A 10 11.01 12.52 8.31
C GLN A 10 11.09 12.22 9.81
N GLU A 11 10.40 13.01 10.63
CA GLU A 11 10.34 12.81 12.08
C GLU A 11 9.71 11.46 12.45
N TRP A 12 8.62 11.07 11.78
CA TRP A 12 8.00 9.76 11.99
C TRP A 12 8.91 8.63 11.54
N LEU A 13 9.58 8.75 10.39
CA LEU A 13 10.56 7.75 9.95
C LEU A 13 11.71 7.58 10.94
N GLN A 14 12.24 8.68 11.49
CA GLN A 14 13.26 8.61 12.54
C GLN A 14 12.71 7.91 13.80
N SER A 15 11.46 8.19 14.15
CA SER A 15 10.79 7.62 15.32
C SER A 15 10.56 6.10 15.20
N LEU A 16 10.55 5.53 13.99
CA LEU A 16 10.52 4.07 13.77
C LEU A 16 11.77 3.36 14.32
N HIS A 17 12.88 4.08 14.53
CA HIS A 17 14.11 3.53 15.11
C HIS A 17 14.19 3.67 16.64
N SER A 18 13.17 4.20 17.30
CA SER A 18 13.14 4.34 18.76
C SER A 18 13.12 2.97 19.46
N ASP A 19 13.76 2.85 20.62
CA ASP A 19 13.65 1.67 21.49
C ASP A 19 12.25 1.52 22.11
N ASP A 20 11.50 2.63 22.24
CA ASP A 20 10.13 2.64 22.77
C ASP A 20 9.12 2.15 21.72
N ALA A 21 8.44 1.04 22.03
CA ALA A 21 7.42 0.47 21.15
C ALA A 21 6.24 1.41 20.90
N THR A 22 5.86 2.21 21.89
CA THR A 22 4.75 3.18 21.78
C THR A 22 5.08 4.26 20.75
N VAL A 23 6.33 4.74 20.76
CA VAL A 23 6.81 5.74 19.80
C VAL A 23 6.79 5.18 18.39
N ARG A 24 7.27 3.95 18.20
CA ARG A 24 7.23 3.28 16.89
C ARG A 24 5.81 3.06 16.39
N GLU A 25 4.88 2.67 17.27
CA GLU A 25 3.48 2.44 16.92
C GLU A 25 2.79 3.75 16.49
N GLN A 26 2.99 4.83 17.25
CA GLN A 26 2.46 6.15 16.91
C GLN A 26 2.99 6.67 15.57
N ALA A 27 4.30 6.51 15.33
CA ALA A 27 4.92 6.88 14.06
C ALA A 27 4.37 6.06 12.89
N THR A 28 4.23 4.74 13.08
CA THR A 28 3.64 3.82 12.09
C THR A 28 2.21 4.22 11.76
N GLN A 29 1.40 4.50 12.78
CA GLN A 29 0.01 4.94 12.62
C GLN A 29 -0.05 6.26 11.86
N ALA A 30 0.81 7.23 12.19
CA ALA A 30 0.82 8.53 11.55
C ALA A 30 1.20 8.45 10.06
N LEU A 31 2.17 7.60 9.70
CA LEU A 31 2.53 7.31 8.31
C LEU A 31 1.34 6.71 7.55
N TRP A 32 0.68 5.69 8.13
CA TRP A 32 -0.52 5.12 7.52
C TRP A 32 -1.63 6.16 7.33
N GLN A 33 -1.94 6.94 8.36
CA GLN A 33 -2.95 8.00 8.27
C GLN A 33 -2.64 8.96 7.12
N GLN A 34 -1.39 9.41 7.01
CA GLN A 34 -0.98 10.30 5.92
C GLN A 34 -1.16 9.67 4.53
N TRP A 35 -0.84 8.37 4.38
CA TRP A 35 -0.99 7.69 3.09
C TRP A 35 -2.46 7.45 2.72
N PHE A 36 -3.30 7.09 3.69
CA PHE A 36 -4.75 6.95 3.50
C PHE A 36 -5.43 8.29 3.19
N ASP A 37 -4.98 9.37 3.82
CA ASP A 37 -5.53 10.71 3.66
C ASP A 37 -5.03 11.45 2.42
N GLN A 38 -4.16 10.85 1.59
CA GLN A 38 -3.57 11.49 0.41
C GLN A 38 -4.63 12.14 -0.51
N LYS A 39 -5.81 11.53 -0.60
CA LYS A 39 -6.95 12.02 -1.40
C LYS A 39 -8.17 12.38 -0.54
N GLY A 40 -7.95 12.60 0.76
CA GLY A 40 -8.95 12.97 1.76
C GLY A 40 -10.15 12.02 1.82
N VAL A 41 -11.27 12.56 2.27
CA VAL A 41 -12.52 11.79 2.48
C VAL A 41 -12.98 11.06 1.22
N TRP A 42 -12.78 11.65 0.04
CA TRP A 42 -13.13 10.99 -1.22
C TRP A 42 -12.34 9.69 -1.42
N GLY A 43 -11.01 9.75 -1.25
CA GLY A 43 -10.15 8.58 -1.39
C GLY A 43 -10.47 7.50 -0.37
N LEU A 44 -10.58 7.89 0.90
CA LEU A 44 -10.98 7.00 2.00
C LEU A 44 -12.30 6.29 1.71
N THR A 45 -13.31 7.05 1.27
CA THR A 45 -14.64 6.51 0.96
C THR A 45 -14.58 5.54 -0.23
N ALA A 46 -13.78 5.86 -1.24
CA ALA A 46 -13.62 4.99 -2.40
C ALA A 46 -12.93 3.66 -2.02
N LEU A 47 -11.86 3.71 -1.21
CA LEU A 47 -11.19 2.51 -0.69
C LEU A 47 -12.12 1.68 0.20
N ALA A 48 -12.89 2.33 1.08
CA ALA A 48 -13.85 1.64 1.94
C ALA A 48 -14.96 0.94 1.16
N ARG A 49 -15.42 1.53 0.04
CA ARG A 49 -16.39 0.89 -0.87
C ARG A 49 -15.83 -0.36 -1.53
N ALA A 50 -14.56 -0.30 -1.98
CA ALA A 50 -13.89 -1.46 -2.55
C ALA A 50 -13.69 -2.57 -1.50
N GLN A 51 -13.28 -2.20 -0.28
CA GLN A 51 -13.15 -3.15 0.83
C GLN A 51 -14.49 -3.82 1.18
N ALA A 52 -15.56 -3.03 1.31
CA ALA A 52 -16.89 -3.55 1.56
C ALA A 52 -17.42 -4.45 0.42
N ALA A 53 -16.90 -4.29 -0.80
CA ALA A 53 -17.18 -5.20 -1.92
C ALA A 53 -16.44 -6.52 -1.79
N TRP A 54 -15.18 -6.46 -1.38
CA TRP A 54 -14.43 -7.66 -1.09
C TRP A 54 -15.04 -8.47 0.05
N ASP A 55 -15.37 -7.81 1.16
CA ASP A 55 -15.86 -8.46 2.39
C ASP A 55 -17.20 -9.19 2.18
N ARG A 56 -18.02 -8.71 1.24
CA ARG A 56 -19.29 -9.38 0.84
C ARG A 56 -19.10 -10.47 -0.24
N GLY A 57 -17.86 -10.79 -0.61
CA GLY A 57 -17.53 -11.79 -1.62
C GLY A 57 -17.61 -11.31 -3.07
N ASP A 58 -17.93 -10.04 -3.30
CA ASP A 58 -17.99 -9.41 -4.63
C ASP A 58 -16.58 -9.01 -5.09
N ARG A 59 -15.76 -10.02 -5.38
CA ARG A 59 -14.35 -9.84 -5.76
C ARG A 59 -14.18 -9.01 -7.04
N LEU A 60 -15.02 -9.27 -8.04
CA LEU A 60 -14.99 -8.54 -9.30
C LEU A 60 -15.40 -7.08 -9.11
N GLY A 61 -16.46 -6.81 -8.33
CA GLY A 61 -16.88 -5.45 -8.03
C GLY A 61 -15.81 -4.67 -7.24
N ALA A 62 -15.12 -5.33 -6.30
CA ALA A 62 -14.01 -4.72 -5.58
C ALA A 62 -12.86 -4.29 -6.51
N GLU A 63 -12.46 -5.17 -7.43
CA GLU A 63 -11.42 -4.88 -8.41
C GLU A 63 -11.82 -3.75 -9.37
N LEU A 64 -13.05 -3.75 -9.90
CA LEU A 64 -13.56 -2.68 -10.76
C LEU A 64 -13.62 -1.31 -10.05
N LEU A 65 -13.95 -1.30 -8.75
CA LEU A 65 -13.93 -0.07 -7.96
C LEU A 65 -12.52 0.49 -7.82
N LEU A 66 -11.52 -0.38 -7.62
CA LEU A 66 -10.12 0.02 -7.53
C LEU A 66 -9.56 0.44 -8.89
N ASP A 67 -9.91 -0.24 -9.97
CA ASP A 67 -9.54 0.15 -11.33
C ASP A 67 -10.02 1.56 -11.67
N LYS A 68 -11.29 1.85 -11.34
CA LYS A 68 -11.86 3.19 -11.51
C LYS A 68 -11.13 4.21 -10.65
N LEU A 69 -10.87 3.90 -9.38
CA LEU A 69 -10.17 4.80 -8.47
C LEU A 69 -8.74 5.12 -8.97
N ILE A 70 -8.03 4.11 -9.46
CA ILE A 70 -6.69 4.25 -10.03
C ILE A 70 -6.72 5.07 -11.32
N ALA A 71 -7.75 4.91 -12.16
CA ALA A 71 -7.90 5.72 -13.37
C ALA A 71 -8.15 7.20 -13.05
N GLU A 72 -8.92 7.49 -12.00
CA GLU A 72 -9.22 8.86 -11.55
C GLU A 72 -8.05 9.50 -10.78
N ALA A 73 -7.29 8.71 -10.01
CA ALA A 73 -6.15 9.18 -9.21
C ALA A 73 -4.95 8.22 -9.32
N PRO A 74 -4.21 8.24 -10.46
CA PRO A 74 -3.12 7.30 -10.72
C PRO A 74 -1.89 7.49 -9.84
N ASP A 75 -1.85 8.57 -9.07
CA ASP A 75 -0.83 8.91 -8.06
C ASP A 75 -1.27 8.55 -6.63
N PHE A 76 -2.46 7.99 -6.43
CA PHE A 76 -2.94 7.53 -5.13
C PHE A 76 -2.34 6.17 -4.78
N ALA A 77 -1.21 6.18 -4.07
CA ALA A 77 -0.45 4.97 -3.75
C ALA A 77 -1.32 3.90 -3.06
N GLU A 78 -2.19 4.30 -2.14
CA GLU A 78 -3.01 3.36 -1.38
C GLU A 78 -4.05 2.63 -2.24
N ALA A 79 -4.53 3.23 -3.33
CA ALA A 79 -5.44 2.54 -4.26
C ALA A 79 -4.74 1.35 -4.96
N TRP A 80 -3.49 1.54 -5.38
CA TRP A 80 -2.65 0.46 -5.91
C TRP A 80 -2.36 -0.59 -4.84
N ASN A 81 -2.03 -0.16 -3.62
CA ASN A 81 -1.77 -1.08 -2.49
C ASN A 81 -2.99 -1.96 -2.18
N ARG A 82 -4.20 -1.38 -2.16
CA ARG A 82 -5.43 -2.16 -1.96
C ARG A 82 -5.66 -3.17 -3.08
N ARG A 83 -5.42 -2.80 -4.34
CA ARG A 83 -5.59 -3.75 -5.46
C ARG A 83 -4.54 -4.86 -5.42
N ALA A 84 -3.30 -4.54 -5.04
CA ALA A 84 -2.26 -5.53 -4.78
C ALA A 84 -2.71 -6.56 -3.73
N VAL A 85 -3.23 -6.11 -2.59
CA VAL A 85 -3.76 -7.00 -1.54
C VAL A 85 -4.87 -7.91 -2.08
N LEU A 86 -5.80 -7.38 -2.89
CA LEU A 86 -6.85 -8.21 -3.49
C LEU A 86 -6.28 -9.25 -4.46
N HIS A 87 -5.29 -8.88 -5.27
CA HIS A 87 -4.61 -9.79 -6.19
C HIS A 87 -3.84 -10.87 -5.44
N TYR A 88 -3.11 -10.51 -4.38
CA TYR A 88 -2.42 -11.46 -3.49
C TYR A 88 -3.40 -12.47 -2.88
N GLN A 89 -4.50 -11.99 -2.30
CA GLN A 89 -5.54 -12.86 -1.71
C GLN A 89 -6.28 -13.71 -2.75
N SER A 90 -6.20 -13.35 -4.02
CA SER A 90 -6.71 -14.12 -5.15
C SER A 90 -5.64 -15.01 -5.80
N GLU A 91 -4.47 -15.16 -5.17
CA GLU A 91 -3.31 -15.93 -5.67
C GLU A 91 -2.75 -15.42 -7.02
N ARG A 92 -3.09 -14.18 -7.40
CA ARG A 92 -2.61 -13.51 -8.61
C ARG A 92 -1.31 -12.74 -8.32
N TYR A 93 -0.28 -13.46 -7.87
CA TYR A 93 0.95 -12.86 -7.32
C TYR A 93 1.70 -11.95 -8.29
N GLN A 94 1.73 -12.29 -9.59
CA GLN A 94 2.35 -11.43 -10.61
C GLN A 94 1.66 -10.07 -10.76
N LEU A 95 0.32 -10.04 -10.68
CA LEU A 95 -0.42 -8.76 -10.75
C LEU A 95 -0.23 -7.97 -9.45
N SER A 96 -0.28 -8.65 -8.30
CA SER A 96 0.00 -8.03 -7.01
C SER A 96 1.38 -7.39 -6.97
N LEU A 97 2.41 -8.09 -7.46
CA LEU A 97 3.78 -7.59 -7.52
C LEU A 97 3.86 -6.29 -8.35
N ARG A 98 3.24 -6.25 -9.53
CA ARG A 98 3.19 -5.05 -10.38
C ARG A 98 2.51 -3.87 -9.71
N ASP A 99 1.45 -4.12 -8.95
CA ASP A 99 0.78 -3.08 -8.19
C ASP A 99 1.64 -2.59 -7.02
N CYS A 100 2.31 -3.48 -6.29
CA CYS A 100 3.26 -3.08 -5.25
C CYS A 100 4.44 -2.26 -5.81
N GLU A 101 4.99 -2.65 -6.97
CA GLU A 101 6.04 -1.89 -7.68
C GLU A 101 5.57 -0.45 -8.00
N ARG A 102 4.30 -0.31 -8.38
CA ARG A 102 3.69 0.99 -8.60
C ARG A 102 3.56 1.79 -7.30
N VAL A 103 3.19 1.14 -6.19
CA VAL A 103 3.15 1.78 -4.87
C VAL A 103 4.52 2.31 -4.48
N VAL A 104 5.59 1.51 -4.57
CA VAL A 104 6.95 1.94 -4.18
C VAL A 104 7.51 3.01 -5.12
N THR A 105 7.10 3.02 -6.39
CA THR A 105 7.43 4.11 -7.33
C THR A 105 6.79 5.45 -6.88
N LEU A 106 5.56 5.41 -6.36
CA LEU A 106 4.86 6.60 -5.87
C LEU A 106 5.31 6.99 -4.46
N ASN A 107 5.55 5.99 -3.61
CA ASN A 107 5.92 6.12 -2.21
C ASN A 107 7.04 5.12 -1.84
N PRO A 108 8.31 5.50 -2.00
CA PRO A 108 9.45 4.59 -1.75
C PRO A 108 9.59 4.08 -0.32
N ILE A 109 8.96 4.73 0.66
CA ILE A 109 9.01 4.36 2.08
C ILE A 109 7.78 3.53 2.51
N HIS A 110 6.94 3.09 1.57
CA HIS A 110 5.71 2.36 1.85
C HIS A 110 6.00 0.91 2.25
N PHE A 111 6.31 0.70 3.54
CA PHE A 111 6.71 -0.61 4.07
C PHE A 111 5.67 -1.72 3.85
N GLY A 112 4.37 -1.39 3.79
CA GLY A 112 3.33 -2.37 3.45
C GLY A 112 3.45 -2.93 2.04
N ALA A 113 3.95 -2.13 1.09
CA ALA A 113 4.10 -2.56 -0.29
C ALA A 113 5.40 -3.35 -0.48
N TRP A 114 6.50 -2.93 0.17
CA TRP A 114 7.73 -3.71 0.22
C TRP A 114 7.51 -5.11 0.80
N HIS A 115 6.79 -5.19 1.93
CA HIS A 115 6.39 -6.48 2.50
C HIS A 115 5.53 -7.30 1.51
N GLY A 116 4.57 -6.66 0.82
CA GLY A 116 3.77 -7.29 -0.22
C GLY A 116 4.61 -7.85 -1.39
N MET A 117 5.63 -7.11 -1.84
CA MET A 117 6.58 -7.57 -2.85
C MET A 117 7.36 -8.79 -2.35
N GLY A 118 7.88 -8.76 -1.12
CA GLY A 118 8.59 -9.87 -0.51
C GLY A 118 7.75 -11.15 -0.48
N LEU A 119 6.50 -11.05 -0.03
CA LEU A 119 5.56 -12.17 -0.02
C LEU A 119 5.24 -12.69 -1.43
N CYS A 120 5.01 -11.80 -2.40
CA CYS A 120 4.74 -12.20 -3.79
C CYS A 120 5.94 -12.93 -4.40
N GLN A 121 7.15 -12.37 -4.25
CA GLN A 121 8.37 -12.96 -4.79
C GLN A 121 8.67 -14.32 -4.14
N MET A 122 8.42 -14.46 -2.84
CA MET A 122 8.53 -15.73 -2.12
C MET A 122 7.61 -16.79 -2.72
N LEU A 123 6.34 -16.46 -2.96
CA LEU A 123 5.34 -17.39 -3.54
C LEU A 123 5.61 -17.71 -5.02
N LEU A 124 6.33 -16.83 -5.73
CA LEU A 124 6.81 -17.05 -7.08
C LEU A 124 8.14 -17.83 -7.15
N GLY A 125 8.79 -18.07 -6.01
CA GLY A 125 10.09 -18.77 -5.93
C GLY A 125 11.31 -17.90 -6.23
N HIS A 126 11.15 -16.58 -6.28
CA HIS A 126 12.22 -15.59 -6.52
C HIS A 126 12.84 -15.15 -5.19
N TRP A 127 13.57 -16.07 -4.55
CA TRP A 127 14.11 -15.87 -3.20
C TRP A 127 15.06 -14.67 -3.04
N PRO A 128 15.99 -14.39 -3.97
CA PRO A 128 16.86 -13.21 -3.87
C PRO A 128 16.08 -11.89 -3.84
N GLU A 129 15.08 -11.77 -4.70
CA GLU A 129 14.21 -10.60 -4.81
C GLU A 129 13.31 -10.47 -3.57
N ALA A 130 12.85 -11.59 -3.01
CA ALA A 130 12.07 -11.59 -1.77
C ALA A 130 12.90 -11.06 -0.58
N ILE A 131 14.15 -11.53 -0.44
CA ILE A 131 15.07 -11.07 0.61
C ILE A 131 15.39 -9.58 0.44
N ALA A 132 15.58 -9.11 -0.78
CA ALA A 132 15.84 -7.70 -1.04
C ALA A 132 14.66 -6.77 -0.71
N ALA A 133 13.43 -7.32 -0.67
CA ALA A 133 12.22 -6.57 -0.40
C ALA A 133 11.84 -6.50 1.10
N PHE A 134 12.39 -7.38 1.95
CA PHE A 134 12.19 -7.36 3.41
C PHE A 134 13.21 -6.44 4.11
#